data_AF-A0A7S0U5M0-F1
#
_entry.id   AF-A0A7S0U5M0-F1
#
_cell.length_a   1.000
_cell.length_b   1.000
_cell.length_c   1.000
_cell.angle_alpha   90.00
_cell.angle_beta   90.00
_cell.angle_gamma   90.00
#
_symmetry.space_group_name_H-M   'P 1'
#
loop_
_entity.id
_entity.type
_entity.pdbx_description
1 polymer ?
#
loop_
_entity_poly.entity_id
_entity_poly.type
_entity_poly.pdbx_seq_one_letter_code
_entity_poly.pdbx_strand_id
1 'polypeptide(L)'
;PLEVSDEIWRCAVVGQCADDMFTVIEEELLTRDLGSFNTQHLANMAWAFVVLEHSRFHKMSQSGVKLLQRVLDVASRRIDEFALEELRQLGQVTLATRDRGSEERESGFALLVKDALRKHHGDQEIACPTSSQLHLQVASSLESLGLPVHNEVKVFEGVYHIDIVLGAGDPEDGSNKVAVEVDGPTHFVQNTRQPTPHTSLKRWLLSREGYAVVSVPFFEWQSYQLAEEHKSYLVGKLREVGWDMRAMAVTAPTEQ
;
A
#
# COMPACT_ATOMS: atom_id res chain seq x y z
N PRO A 1 17.31 -21.02 9.21
CA PRO A 1 16.94 -19.59 9.18
C PRO A 1 16.33 -19.16 7.85
N LEU A 2 17.06 -19.38 6.73
CA LEU A 2 16.66 -19.04 5.36
C LEU A 2 15.33 -19.69 4.93
N GLU A 3 15.22 -21.01 5.07
CA GLU A 3 14.06 -21.76 4.55
C GLU A 3 12.73 -21.35 5.20
N VAL A 4 12.74 -20.98 6.48
CA VAL A 4 11.52 -20.66 7.22
C VAL A 4 11.04 -19.23 6.94
N SER A 5 11.94 -18.25 6.85
CA SER A 5 11.55 -16.88 6.48
C SER A 5 11.04 -16.78 5.04
N ASP A 6 11.67 -17.52 4.13
CA ASP A 6 11.30 -17.52 2.71
C ASP A 6 9.96 -18.22 2.49
N GLU A 7 9.65 -19.24 3.28
CA GLU A 7 8.37 -19.95 3.18
C GLU A 7 7.19 -19.10 3.68
N ILE A 8 7.32 -18.39 4.81
CA ILE A 8 6.27 -17.46 5.28
C ILE A 8 6.05 -16.37 4.24
N TRP A 9 7.13 -15.83 3.68
CA TRP A 9 7.04 -14.82 2.64
C TRP A 9 6.34 -15.35 1.38
N ARG A 10 6.69 -16.55 0.92
CA ARG A 10 6.01 -17.21 -0.20
C ARG A 10 4.52 -17.41 0.08
N CYS A 11 4.16 -17.87 1.28
CA CYS A 11 2.77 -18.02 1.68
C CYS A 11 2.02 -16.68 1.61
N ALA A 12 2.64 -15.59 2.09
CA ALA A 12 2.08 -14.24 2.00
C ALA A 12 1.91 -13.75 0.55
N VAL A 13 2.88 -14.01 -0.32
CA VAL A 13 2.81 -13.62 -1.75
C VAL A 13 1.74 -14.40 -2.50
N VAL A 14 1.58 -15.69 -2.22
CA VAL A 14 0.57 -16.54 -2.87
C VAL A 14 -0.82 -16.37 -2.23
N GLY A 15 -0.89 -15.88 -1.00
CA GLY A 15 -2.15 -15.77 -0.25
C GLY A 15 -2.73 -17.14 0.11
N GLN A 16 -1.88 -18.16 0.24
CA GLN A 16 -2.26 -19.52 0.59
C GLN A 16 -1.33 -20.07 1.67
N CYS A 17 -1.90 -20.53 2.77
CA CYS A 17 -1.21 -21.29 3.80
C CYS A 17 -2.24 -22.01 4.68
N ALA A 18 -1.84 -23.13 5.29
CA ALA A 18 -2.65 -23.77 6.33
C ALA A 18 -2.41 -23.06 7.68
N ASP A 19 -3.48 -22.67 8.37
CA ASP A 19 -3.43 -21.95 9.66
C ASP A 19 -2.54 -22.66 10.71
N ASP A 20 -2.61 -23.99 10.76
CA ASP A 20 -1.81 -24.82 11.66
C ASP A 20 -0.30 -24.73 11.35
N MET A 21 0.06 -24.57 10.08
CA MET A 21 1.46 -24.45 9.66
C MET A 21 2.05 -23.11 10.10
N PHE A 22 1.26 -22.02 10.05
CA PHE A 22 1.74 -20.72 10.53
C PHE A 22 2.03 -20.69 12.00
N THR A 23 1.14 -21.23 12.83
CA THR A 23 1.34 -21.22 14.29
C THR A 23 2.61 -21.98 14.68
N VAL A 24 2.87 -23.12 14.05
CA VAL A 24 4.09 -23.91 14.28
C VAL A 24 5.34 -23.13 13.86
N ILE A 25 5.30 -22.47 12.71
CA ILE A 25 6.42 -21.67 12.21
C ILE A 25 6.68 -20.47 13.14
N GLU A 26 5.64 -19.78 13.59
CA GLU A 26 5.74 -18.67 14.53
C GLU A 26 6.40 -19.10 15.86
N GLU A 27 5.94 -20.23 16.40
CA GLU A 27 6.50 -20.80 17.63
C GLU A 27 7.97 -21.20 17.46
N GLU A 28 8.33 -21.80 16.32
CA GLU A 28 9.72 -22.14 16.02
C GLU A 28 10.59 -20.88 15.96
N LEU A 29 10.17 -19.85 15.21
CA LEU A 29 10.92 -18.59 15.07
C LEU A 29 11.07 -17.85 16.39
N LEU A 30 10.11 -17.96 17.31
CA LEU A 30 10.24 -17.43 18.67
C LEU A 30 11.34 -18.11 19.48
N THR A 31 11.73 -19.34 19.17
CA THR A 31 12.87 -19.99 19.84
C THR A 31 14.23 -19.58 19.27
N ARG A 32 14.26 -18.94 18.09
CA ARG A 32 15.49 -18.57 17.40
C ARG A 32 16.07 -17.24 17.91
N ASP A 33 17.37 -17.08 17.71
CA ASP A 33 18.04 -15.79 17.83
C ASP A 33 17.81 -14.96 16.55
N LEU A 34 16.83 -14.05 16.62
CA LEU A 34 16.52 -13.14 15.51
C LEU A 34 17.67 -12.17 15.18
N GLY A 35 18.62 -11.95 16.09
CA GLY A 35 19.81 -11.14 15.81
C GLY A 35 20.73 -11.76 14.76
N SER A 36 20.68 -13.08 14.59
CA SER A 36 21.46 -13.81 13.58
C SER A 36 20.88 -13.73 12.16
N PHE A 37 19.68 -13.16 11.99
CA PHE A 37 19.05 -13.01 10.68
C PHE A 37 19.56 -11.75 9.99
N ASN A 38 19.69 -11.79 8.65
CA ASN A 38 19.99 -10.60 7.86
C ASN A 38 18.75 -9.68 7.76
N THR A 39 18.94 -8.47 7.23
CA THR A 39 17.90 -7.44 7.10
C THR A 39 16.75 -7.90 6.20
N GLN A 40 17.06 -8.54 5.07
CA GLN A 40 16.06 -9.09 4.15
C GLN A 40 15.10 -10.09 4.83
N HIS A 41 15.62 -11.00 5.67
CA HIS A 41 14.76 -11.95 6.37
C HIS A 41 13.86 -11.23 7.39
N LEU A 42 14.38 -10.24 8.11
CA LEU A 42 13.60 -9.46 9.08
C LEU A 42 12.47 -8.69 8.38
N ALA A 43 12.76 -8.04 7.25
CA ALA A 43 11.78 -7.31 6.46
C ALA A 43 10.72 -8.26 5.86
N ASN A 44 11.14 -9.38 5.28
CA ASN A 44 10.24 -10.39 4.72
C ASN A 44 9.31 -10.98 5.78
N MET A 45 9.83 -11.33 6.96
CA MET A 45 9.01 -11.84 8.07
C MET A 45 7.99 -10.79 8.51
N ALA A 46 8.42 -9.56 8.81
CA ALA A 46 7.53 -8.49 9.27
C ALA A 46 6.41 -8.20 8.24
N TRP A 47 6.78 -8.09 6.96
CA TRP A 47 5.85 -7.84 5.87
C TRP A 47 4.85 -8.99 5.70
N ALA A 48 5.33 -10.23 5.73
CA ALA A 48 4.48 -11.40 5.56
C ALA A 48 3.41 -11.50 6.67
N PHE A 49 3.77 -11.20 7.93
CA PHE A 49 2.78 -11.18 9.03
C PHE A 49 1.63 -10.22 8.76
N VAL A 50 1.94 -9.00 8.35
CA VAL A 50 0.94 -7.98 8.02
C VAL A 50 0.06 -8.41 6.84
N VAL A 51 0.66 -8.92 5.77
CA VAL A 51 -0.10 -9.37 4.59
C VAL A 51 -1.07 -10.48 4.95
N LEU A 52 -0.60 -11.46 5.72
CA LEU A 52 -1.39 -12.63 6.11
C LEU A 52 -2.53 -12.28 7.05
N GLU A 53 -2.30 -11.35 7.99
CA GLU A 53 -3.36 -10.79 8.84
C GLU A 53 -4.50 -10.18 8.00
N HIS A 54 -4.19 -9.60 6.85
CA HIS A 54 -5.17 -8.95 5.98
C HIS A 54 -5.73 -9.87 4.88
N SER A 55 -5.00 -10.89 4.44
CA SER A 55 -5.29 -11.64 3.21
C SER A 55 -6.31 -12.78 3.38
N ARG A 56 -7.42 -12.58 4.12
CA ARG A 56 -8.49 -13.58 4.42
C ARG A 56 -8.17 -14.63 5.48
N PHE A 57 -6.99 -14.63 6.09
CA PHE A 57 -6.69 -15.50 7.24
C PHE A 57 -7.09 -14.79 8.55
N HIS A 58 -7.55 -15.58 9.52
CA HIS A 58 -8.06 -15.11 10.80
C HIS A 58 -6.98 -14.33 11.59
N LYS A 59 -7.42 -13.53 12.58
CA LYS A 59 -6.59 -12.76 13.53
C LYS A 59 -5.25 -13.43 13.82
N MET A 60 -4.15 -12.66 13.77
CA MET A 60 -2.82 -13.12 14.17
C MET A 60 -2.89 -13.88 15.51
N SER A 61 -2.20 -15.01 15.56
CA SER A 61 -2.04 -15.75 16.80
C SER A 61 -1.29 -14.88 17.83
N GLN A 62 -1.42 -15.22 19.13
CA GLN A 62 -0.61 -14.54 20.14
C GLN A 62 0.90 -14.71 19.88
N SER A 63 1.31 -15.82 19.26
CA SER A 63 2.71 -16.07 18.88
C SER A 63 3.14 -15.16 17.74
N GLY A 64 2.30 -14.97 16.72
CA GLY A 64 2.53 -14.02 15.62
C GLY A 64 2.71 -12.59 16.12
N VAL A 65 1.86 -12.11 17.03
CA VAL A 65 1.96 -10.73 17.57
C VAL A 65 3.28 -10.54 18.33
N LYS A 66 3.64 -11.51 19.18
CA LYS A 66 4.92 -11.49 19.92
C LYS A 66 6.12 -11.54 18.98
N LEU A 67 6.03 -12.34 17.92
CA LEU A 67 7.09 -12.49 16.95
C LEU A 67 7.28 -11.20 16.14
N LEU A 68 6.20 -10.59 15.65
CA LEU A 68 6.25 -9.30 14.97
C LEU A 68 6.91 -8.24 15.86
N GLN A 69 6.49 -8.13 17.13
CA GLN A 69 7.13 -7.19 18.07
C GLN A 69 8.64 -7.43 18.19
N ARG A 70 9.07 -8.69 18.34
CA ARG A 70 10.51 -9.01 18.44
C ARG A 70 11.27 -8.71 17.14
N VAL A 71 10.66 -8.95 15.98
CA VAL A 71 11.26 -8.61 14.67
C VAL A 71 11.42 -7.10 14.57
N LEU A 72 10.39 -6.31 14.91
CA LEU A 72 10.43 -4.85 14.90
C LEU A 72 11.47 -4.31 15.90
N ASP A 73 11.60 -4.90 17.09
CA ASP A 73 12.62 -4.52 18.08
C ASP A 73 14.04 -4.72 17.55
N VAL A 74 14.30 -5.83 16.84
CA VAL A 74 15.60 -6.11 16.22
C VAL A 74 15.85 -5.18 15.04
N ALA A 75 14.85 -4.98 14.18
CA ALA A 75 14.93 -4.06 13.04
C ALA A 75 15.20 -2.62 13.49
N SER A 76 14.55 -2.16 14.56
CA SER A 76 14.73 -0.82 15.14
C SER A 76 16.19 -0.53 15.51
N ARG A 77 16.91 -1.51 16.06
CA ARG A 77 18.31 -1.36 16.48
C ARG A 77 19.30 -1.35 15.32
N ARG A 78 18.85 -1.79 14.14
CA ARG A 78 19.67 -2.01 12.94
C ARG A 78 19.13 -1.24 11.74
N ILE A 79 18.30 -0.22 11.95
CA ILE A 79 17.52 0.40 10.88
C ILE A 79 18.39 0.97 9.74
N ASP A 80 19.59 1.46 10.07
CA ASP A 80 20.56 1.97 9.11
C ASP A 80 21.22 0.89 8.22
N GLU A 81 21.07 -0.39 8.55
CA GLU A 81 21.61 -1.51 7.76
C GLU A 81 20.69 -1.92 6.61
N PHE A 82 19.41 -1.51 6.64
CA PHE A 82 18.41 -1.96 5.69
C PHE A 82 18.57 -1.26 4.34
N ALA A 83 18.41 -2.05 3.26
CA ALA A 83 18.34 -1.53 1.91
C ALA A 83 17.00 -0.83 1.65
N LEU A 84 16.93 0.00 0.60
CA LEU A 84 15.74 0.79 0.28
C LEU A 84 14.46 -0.06 0.13
N GLU A 85 14.51 -1.19 -0.56
CA GLU A 85 13.34 -2.07 -0.72
C GLU A 85 12.91 -2.73 0.59
N GLU A 86 13.84 -3.03 1.48
CA GLU A 86 13.55 -3.59 2.80
C GLU A 86 12.93 -2.53 3.71
N LEU A 87 13.42 -1.28 3.65
CA LEU A 87 12.81 -0.13 4.33
C LEU A 87 11.42 0.18 3.80
N ARG A 88 11.18 0.01 2.50
CA ARG A 88 9.83 0.11 1.92
C ARG A 88 8.91 -0.93 2.54
N GLN A 89 9.32 -2.20 2.61
CA GLN A 89 8.55 -3.25 3.28
C GLN A 89 8.26 -2.90 4.75
N LEU A 90 9.25 -2.45 5.51
CA LEU A 90 9.07 -2.00 6.91
C LEU A 90 8.15 -0.78 7.04
N GLY A 91 8.16 0.11 6.04
CA GLY A 91 7.23 1.22 5.93
C GLY A 91 5.79 0.76 5.75
N GLN A 92 5.55 -0.25 4.91
CA GLN A 92 4.22 -0.87 4.77
C GLN A 92 3.74 -1.48 6.10
N VAL A 93 4.64 -2.17 6.81
CA VAL A 93 4.37 -2.75 8.13
C VAL A 93 4.02 -1.67 9.15
N THR A 94 4.74 -0.55 9.12
CA THR A 94 4.48 0.61 9.97
C THR A 94 3.09 1.18 9.74
N LEU A 95 2.70 1.42 8.48
CA LEU A 95 1.37 1.91 8.13
C LEU A 95 0.26 0.93 8.56
N ALA A 96 0.55 -0.38 8.50
CA ALA A 96 -0.38 -1.43 8.92
C ALA A 96 -0.52 -1.58 10.44
N THR A 97 0.43 -1.10 11.23
CA THR A 97 0.46 -1.38 12.68
C THR A 97 0.29 -0.13 13.53
N ARG A 98 0.53 1.07 12.99
CA ARG A 98 0.46 2.34 13.73
C ARG A 98 -0.95 2.71 14.18
N ASP A 99 -1.13 3.17 15.42
CA ASP A 99 -2.42 3.73 15.84
C ASP A 99 -2.63 5.09 15.15
N ARG A 100 -3.79 5.30 14.52
CA ARG A 100 -4.16 6.60 13.91
C ARG A 100 -4.75 7.57 14.94
N GLY A 101 -5.12 7.09 16.13
CA GLY A 101 -5.82 7.88 17.15
C GLY A 101 -4.98 8.95 17.84
N SER A 102 -3.64 8.92 17.69
CA SER A 102 -2.75 9.95 18.21
C SER A 102 -2.28 10.87 17.08
N GLU A 103 -2.93 12.03 16.92
CA GLU A 103 -2.44 13.16 16.12
C GLU A 103 -1.07 13.68 16.62
N GLU A 104 -0.57 13.17 17.74
CA GLU A 104 0.72 13.52 18.31
C GLU A 104 1.86 12.71 17.68
N ARG A 105 2.51 13.34 16.69
CA ARG A 105 3.90 13.11 16.24
C ARG A 105 4.29 11.64 16.05
N GLU A 106 4.49 11.27 14.78
CA GLU A 106 5.15 10.02 14.42
C GLU A 106 6.38 9.78 15.31
N SER A 107 6.35 8.68 16.06
CA SER A 107 7.34 8.34 17.06
C SER A 107 7.65 6.85 17.01
N GLY A 108 8.71 6.44 17.72
CA GLY A 108 9.15 5.05 17.74
C GLY A 108 9.56 4.54 16.36
N PHE A 109 9.11 3.33 16.01
CA PHE A 109 9.53 2.64 14.79
C PHE A 109 9.18 3.41 13.51
N ALA A 110 8.03 4.10 13.48
CA ALA A 110 7.60 4.85 12.31
C ALA A 110 8.56 5.98 11.94
N LEU A 111 9.03 6.71 12.95
CA LEU A 111 9.99 7.79 12.76
C LEU A 111 11.34 7.24 12.29
N LEU A 112 11.81 6.12 12.87
CA LEU A 112 13.05 5.46 12.46
C LEU A 112 13.02 5.06 10.98
N VAL A 113 11.93 4.44 10.53
CA VAL A 113 11.78 4.04 9.12
C VAL A 113 11.75 5.26 8.20
N LYS A 114 11.02 6.31 8.57
CA LYS A 114 10.97 7.55 7.77
C LYS A 114 12.34 8.22 7.65
N ASP A 115 13.06 8.36 8.75
CA ASP A 115 14.38 9.00 8.74
C ASP A 115 15.39 8.16 7.95
N ALA A 116 15.31 6.83 8.04
CA ALA A 116 16.11 5.94 7.21
C ALA A 116 15.78 6.07 5.71
N LEU A 117 14.49 6.13 5.35
CA LEU A 117 14.06 6.36 3.96
C LEU A 117 14.56 7.71 3.43
N ARG A 118 14.37 8.80 4.20
CA ARG A 118 14.89 10.14 3.85
C ARG A 118 16.39 10.14 3.64
N LYS A 119 17.14 9.44 4.50
CA LYS A 119 18.60 9.32 4.39
C LYS A 119 19.01 8.58 3.12
N HIS A 120 18.28 7.54 2.71
CA HIS A 120 18.51 6.83 1.44
C HIS A 120 18.21 7.70 0.22
N HIS A 121 17.13 8.50 0.26
CA HIS A 121 16.80 9.44 -0.81
C HIS A 121 17.78 10.63 -0.86
N GLY A 122 18.32 11.04 0.29
CA GLY A 122 19.18 12.23 0.41
C GLY A 122 18.45 13.49 -0.04
N ASP A 123 19.15 14.38 -0.75
CA ASP A 123 18.54 15.56 -1.38
C ASP A 123 17.86 15.24 -2.72
N GLN A 124 17.88 13.99 -3.16
CA GLN A 124 17.28 13.61 -4.43
C GLN A 124 15.77 13.53 -4.30
N GLU A 125 15.07 14.06 -5.30
CA GLU A 125 13.64 13.85 -5.39
C GLU A 125 13.36 12.36 -5.63
N ILE A 126 12.47 11.79 -4.82
CA ILE A 126 12.02 10.41 -4.97
C ILE A 126 11.43 10.26 -6.37
N ALA A 127 12.09 9.42 -7.18
CA ALA A 127 11.71 9.17 -8.56
C ALA A 127 10.34 8.50 -8.60
N CYS A 128 9.41 9.13 -9.31
CA CYS A 128 8.12 8.53 -9.63
C CYS A 128 8.26 7.56 -10.81
N PRO A 129 7.53 6.44 -10.81
CA PRO A 129 7.44 5.55 -11.96
C PRO A 129 6.98 6.30 -13.22
N THR A 130 7.41 5.82 -14.40
CA THR A 130 6.83 6.31 -15.65
C THR A 130 5.42 5.75 -15.80
N SER A 131 4.43 6.64 -15.84
CA SER A 131 3.03 6.25 -15.98
C SER A 131 2.79 5.49 -17.28
N SER A 132 2.06 4.37 -17.19
CA SER A 132 1.73 3.52 -18.33
C SER A 132 0.74 4.19 -19.29
N GLN A 133 0.61 3.68 -20.51
CA GLN A 133 -0.42 4.18 -21.45
C GLN A 133 -1.84 4.08 -20.87
N LEU A 134 -2.13 3.00 -20.13
CA LEU A 134 -3.42 2.80 -19.47
C LEU A 134 -3.65 3.89 -18.41
N HIS A 135 -2.63 4.19 -17.61
CA HIS A 135 -2.68 5.27 -16.62
C HIS A 135 -3.03 6.61 -17.26
N LEU A 136 -2.32 6.98 -18.32
CA LEU A 136 -2.54 8.26 -19.01
C LEU A 136 -3.97 8.36 -19.59
N GLN A 137 -4.53 7.25 -20.09
CA GLN A 137 -5.91 7.21 -20.58
C GLN A 137 -6.92 7.42 -19.45
N VAL A 138 -6.71 6.78 -18.29
CA VAL A 138 -7.57 6.94 -17.12
C VAL A 138 -7.48 8.37 -16.59
N ALA A 139 -6.27 8.91 -16.43
CA ALA A 139 -6.02 10.28 -15.98
C ALA A 139 -6.71 11.31 -16.89
N SER A 140 -6.50 11.23 -18.20
CA SER A 140 -7.14 12.14 -19.18
C SER A 140 -8.67 12.05 -19.14
N SER A 141 -9.22 10.85 -18.93
CA SER A 141 -10.66 10.66 -18.79
C SER A 141 -11.20 11.34 -17.53
N LEU A 142 -10.48 11.25 -16.40
CA LEU A 142 -10.82 11.92 -15.14
C LEU A 142 -10.70 13.45 -15.25
N GLU A 143 -9.65 13.95 -15.89
CA GLU A 143 -9.47 15.39 -16.17
C GLU A 143 -10.62 15.94 -17.03
N SER A 144 -11.05 15.19 -18.03
CA SER A 144 -12.18 15.60 -18.89
C SER A 144 -13.53 15.63 -18.18
N LEU A 145 -13.63 15.01 -17.00
CA LEU A 145 -14.77 15.14 -16.08
C LEU A 145 -14.67 16.39 -15.19
N GLY A 146 -13.61 17.19 -15.33
CA GLY A 146 -13.38 18.41 -14.56
C GLY A 146 -12.83 18.15 -13.15
N LEU A 147 -12.25 16.97 -12.90
CA LEU A 147 -11.71 16.58 -11.59
C LEU A 147 -10.25 17.03 -11.45
N PRO A 148 -9.82 17.54 -10.28
CA PRO A 148 -8.40 17.76 -9.99
C PRO A 148 -7.67 16.41 -9.92
N VAL A 149 -6.71 16.19 -10.82
CA VAL A 149 -5.95 14.95 -10.96
C VAL A 149 -4.50 15.18 -10.57
N HIS A 150 -3.99 14.33 -9.68
CA HIS A 150 -2.58 14.29 -9.29
C HIS A 150 -2.04 12.89 -9.60
N ASN A 151 -1.01 12.79 -10.44
CA ASN A 151 -0.43 11.52 -10.85
C ASN A 151 0.77 11.14 -9.97
N GLU A 152 0.96 9.84 -9.75
CA GLU A 152 2.14 9.26 -9.08
C GLU A 152 2.44 9.89 -7.71
N VAL A 153 1.39 10.03 -6.90
CA VAL A 153 1.46 10.69 -5.60
C VAL A 153 2.17 9.80 -4.59
N LYS A 154 3.21 10.34 -3.97
CA LYS A 154 4.04 9.63 -3.01
C LYS A 154 3.35 9.61 -1.65
N VAL A 155 3.38 8.47 -0.98
CA VAL A 155 2.86 8.33 0.40
C VAL A 155 3.95 7.75 1.29
N PHE A 156 4.10 8.35 2.46
CA PHE A 156 5.04 7.91 3.50
C PHE A 156 6.46 7.76 2.95
N GLU A 157 7.08 8.85 2.50
CA GLU A 157 8.48 8.86 2.01
C GLU A 157 8.73 7.89 0.84
N GLY A 158 7.73 7.73 -0.04
CA GLY A 158 7.83 6.88 -1.23
C GLY A 158 7.73 5.38 -0.95
N VAL A 159 7.15 4.98 0.19
CA VAL A 159 6.75 3.58 0.45
C VAL A 159 5.70 3.13 -0.56
N TYR A 160 4.75 4.01 -0.88
CA TYR A 160 3.80 3.81 -1.97
C TYR A 160 3.80 4.98 -2.92
N HIS A 161 3.43 4.67 -4.16
CA HIS A 161 3.00 5.63 -5.15
C HIS A 161 1.53 5.31 -5.45
N ILE A 162 0.65 6.26 -5.20
CA ILE A 162 -0.75 6.20 -5.66
C ILE A 162 -0.74 6.62 -7.12
N ASP A 163 -1.32 5.81 -7.99
CA ASP A 163 -1.29 6.08 -9.43
C ASP A 163 -1.96 7.43 -9.72
N ILE A 164 -3.18 7.63 -9.21
CA ILE A 164 -3.92 8.89 -9.36
C ILE A 164 -4.63 9.25 -8.05
N VAL A 165 -4.51 10.51 -7.61
CA VAL A 165 -5.31 11.09 -6.53
C VAL A 165 -6.25 12.15 -7.07
N LEU A 166 -7.51 12.08 -6.63
CA LEU A 166 -8.54 13.06 -6.92
C LEU A 166 -8.88 13.89 -5.69
N GLY A 167 -8.97 15.20 -5.88
CA GLY A 167 -9.37 16.15 -4.84
C GLY A 167 -8.44 17.36 -4.77
N ALA A 168 -8.95 18.48 -4.25
CA ALA A 168 -8.18 19.70 -4.07
C ALA A 168 -7.24 19.61 -2.84
N GLY A 169 -6.28 20.53 -2.74
CA GLY A 169 -5.32 20.59 -1.63
C GLY A 169 -4.14 19.62 -1.79
N ASP A 170 -3.38 19.39 -0.71
CA ASP A 170 -2.20 18.52 -0.71
C ASP A 170 -2.58 17.07 -1.04
N PRO A 171 -2.14 16.48 -2.17
CA PRO A 171 -2.54 15.14 -2.58
C PRO A 171 -2.04 14.03 -1.66
N GLU A 172 -1.06 14.29 -0.78
CA GLU A 172 -0.54 13.29 0.17
C GLU A 172 -1.43 13.15 1.42
N ASP A 173 -2.29 14.13 1.72
CA ASP A 173 -3.33 14.05 2.75
C ASP A 173 -4.57 13.32 2.20
N GLY A 174 -4.81 12.10 2.66
CA GLY A 174 -5.93 11.27 2.20
C GLY A 174 -7.32 11.78 2.58
N SER A 175 -7.42 12.75 3.48
CA SER A 175 -8.69 13.25 4.00
C SER A 175 -9.58 13.81 2.90
N ASN A 176 -10.77 13.21 2.71
CA ASN A 176 -11.71 13.58 1.64
C ASN A 176 -11.10 13.51 0.24
N LYS A 177 -10.22 12.54 -0.04
CA LYS A 177 -9.67 12.28 -1.38
C LYS A 177 -10.01 10.90 -1.89
N VAL A 178 -9.94 10.74 -3.21
CA VAL A 178 -10.03 9.43 -3.86
C VAL A 178 -8.66 9.02 -4.38
N ALA A 179 -8.20 7.84 -3.97
CA ALA A 179 -7.06 7.18 -4.60
C ALA A 179 -7.58 6.24 -5.69
N VAL A 180 -7.21 6.50 -6.94
CA VAL A 180 -7.54 5.66 -8.10
C VAL A 180 -6.30 4.84 -8.46
N GLU A 181 -6.41 3.53 -8.26
CA GLU A 181 -5.39 2.53 -8.61
C GLU A 181 -5.68 1.97 -10.01
N VAL A 182 -4.73 2.14 -10.93
CA VAL A 182 -4.81 1.69 -12.32
C VAL A 182 -4.14 0.33 -12.45
N ASP A 183 -4.94 -0.72 -12.36
CA ASP A 183 -4.41 -2.06 -12.19
C ASP A 183 -4.08 -2.75 -13.51
N GLY A 184 -2.78 -2.87 -13.77
CA GLY A 184 -2.25 -3.69 -14.87
C GLY A 184 -2.31 -5.20 -14.58
N PRO A 185 -1.94 -6.05 -15.56
CA PRO A 185 -2.02 -7.51 -15.42
C PRO A 185 -1.24 -8.09 -14.22
N THR A 186 -0.14 -7.46 -13.82
CA THR A 186 0.70 -7.89 -12.69
C THR A 186 0.05 -7.69 -11.32
N HIS A 187 -1.01 -6.89 -11.23
CA HIS A 187 -1.74 -6.66 -9.98
C HIS A 187 -2.75 -7.77 -9.65
N PHE A 188 -2.90 -8.76 -10.54
CA PHE A 188 -3.82 -9.88 -10.38
C PHE A 188 -3.08 -11.21 -10.30
N VAL A 189 -3.63 -12.14 -9.52
CA VAL A 189 -3.12 -13.51 -9.48
C VAL A 189 -3.32 -14.15 -10.86
N GLN A 190 -2.28 -14.78 -11.39
CA GLN A 190 -2.25 -15.34 -12.74
C GLN A 190 -3.47 -16.23 -13.01
N ASN A 191 -4.07 -16.07 -14.20
CA ASN A 191 -5.28 -16.77 -14.64
C ASN A 191 -6.53 -16.51 -13.79
N THR A 192 -6.51 -15.48 -12.94
CA THR A 192 -7.68 -15.03 -12.18
C THR A 192 -7.88 -13.53 -12.35
N ARG A 193 -9.01 -13.02 -11.86
CA ARG A 193 -9.26 -11.57 -11.71
C ARG A 193 -9.19 -11.13 -10.24
N GLN A 194 -8.60 -11.95 -9.38
CA GLN A 194 -8.42 -11.62 -7.96
C GLN A 194 -7.14 -10.79 -7.82
N PRO A 195 -7.16 -9.69 -7.05
CA PRO A 195 -5.96 -8.91 -6.78
C PRO A 195 -4.92 -9.77 -6.05
N THR A 196 -3.64 -9.49 -6.26
CA THR A 196 -2.58 -10.10 -5.45
C THR A 196 -2.71 -9.67 -3.98
N PRO A 197 -2.10 -10.42 -3.03
CA PRO A 197 -2.02 -9.99 -1.64
C PRO A 197 -1.36 -8.61 -1.48
N HIS A 198 -0.33 -8.31 -2.28
CA HIS A 198 0.32 -7.00 -2.30
C HIS A 198 -0.65 -5.88 -2.75
N THR A 199 -1.38 -6.09 -3.85
CA THR A 199 -2.40 -5.13 -4.34
C THR A 199 -3.51 -4.92 -3.30
N SER A 200 -3.95 -5.99 -2.64
CA SER A 200 -4.98 -5.91 -1.59
C SER A 200 -4.48 -5.14 -0.37
N LEU A 201 -3.25 -5.40 0.07
CA LEU A 201 -2.62 -4.70 1.19
C LEU A 201 -2.50 -3.20 0.89
N LYS A 202 -1.97 -2.82 -0.28
CA LYS A 202 -1.83 -1.41 -0.69
C LYS A 202 -3.17 -0.68 -0.60
N ARG A 203 -4.24 -1.23 -1.20
CA ARG A 203 -5.57 -0.63 -1.17
C ARG A 203 -6.11 -0.47 0.24
N TRP A 204 -5.97 -1.51 1.08
CA TRP A 204 -6.40 -1.43 2.47
C TRP A 204 -5.63 -0.36 3.26
N LEU A 205 -4.32 -0.24 3.05
CA LEU A 205 -3.51 0.80 3.68
C LEU A 205 -3.92 2.20 3.23
N LEU A 206 -4.16 2.41 1.93
CA LEU A 206 -4.65 3.71 1.44
C LEU A 206 -6.02 4.07 2.05
N SER A 207 -6.93 3.11 2.16
CA SER A 207 -8.21 3.32 2.87
C SER A 207 -7.99 3.67 4.34
N ARG A 208 -7.06 2.98 5.00
CA ARG A 208 -6.67 3.29 6.37
C ARG A 208 -6.05 4.67 6.48
N GLU A 209 -5.37 5.19 5.46
CA GLU A 209 -4.82 6.55 5.42
C GLU A 209 -5.88 7.63 5.11
N GLY A 210 -7.15 7.24 4.91
CA GLY A 210 -8.28 8.15 4.75
C GLY A 210 -8.76 8.31 3.31
N TYR A 211 -8.07 7.70 2.34
CA TYR A 211 -8.48 7.75 0.94
C TYR A 211 -9.71 6.86 0.69
N ALA A 212 -10.66 7.35 -0.10
CA ALA A 212 -11.61 6.48 -0.78
C ALA A 212 -10.89 5.77 -1.93
N VAL A 213 -10.77 4.44 -1.89
CA VAL A 213 -9.94 3.71 -2.88
C VAL A 213 -10.80 3.14 -3.99
N VAL A 214 -10.49 3.53 -5.23
CA VAL A 214 -11.09 3.02 -6.46
C VAL A 214 -10.05 2.22 -7.23
N SER A 215 -10.44 1.03 -7.68
CA SER A 215 -9.63 0.20 -8.58
C SER A 215 -10.18 0.30 -10.01
N VAL A 216 -9.27 0.47 -10.98
CA VAL A 216 -9.55 0.44 -12.41
C VAL A 216 -8.76 -0.72 -13.03
N PRO A 217 -9.34 -1.94 -13.08
CA PRO A 217 -8.71 -3.08 -13.72
C PRO A 217 -8.56 -2.91 -15.23
N PHE A 218 -7.40 -3.27 -15.78
CA PHE A 218 -7.14 -3.20 -17.22
C PHE A 218 -8.20 -3.95 -18.05
N PHE A 219 -8.68 -5.10 -17.56
CA PHE A 219 -9.68 -5.92 -18.28
C PHE A 219 -11.09 -5.30 -18.25
N GLU A 220 -11.45 -4.54 -17.22
CA GLU A 220 -12.69 -3.77 -17.19
C GLU A 220 -12.59 -2.58 -18.14
N TRP A 221 -11.47 -1.84 -18.07
CA TRP A 221 -11.22 -0.70 -18.94
C TRP A 221 -11.27 -1.05 -20.43
N GLN A 222 -10.63 -2.15 -20.82
CA GLN A 222 -10.57 -2.63 -22.21
C GLN A 222 -11.92 -3.16 -22.73
N SER A 223 -12.91 -3.37 -21.86
CA SER A 223 -14.25 -3.79 -22.28
C SER A 223 -15.05 -2.64 -22.94
N TYR A 224 -14.56 -1.41 -22.83
CA TYR A 224 -15.16 -0.21 -23.43
C TYR A 224 -14.26 0.35 -24.52
N GLN A 225 -14.87 0.90 -25.58
CA GLN A 225 -14.14 1.43 -26.74
C GLN A 225 -14.30 2.93 -26.89
N LEU A 226 -15.42 3.48 -26.45
CA LEU A 226 -15.74 4.90 -26.62
C LEU A 226 -15.38 5.69 -25.35
N ALA A 227 -14.88 6.91 -25.54
CA ALA A 227 -14.51 7.79 -24.42
C ALA A 227 -15.66 8.05 -23.44
N GLU A 228 -16.90 8.15 -23.93
CA GLU A 228 -18.09 8.36 -23.08
C GLU A 228 -18.44 7.13 -22.23
N GLU A 229 -18.13 5.92 -22.71
CA GLU A 229 -18.29 4.68 -21.94
C GLU A 229 -17.26 4.63 -20.81
N HIS A 230 -15.99 4.96 -21.10
CA HIS A 230 -14.93 5.07 -20.09
C HIS A 230 -15.27 6.08 -19.01
N LYS A 231 -15.78 7.26 -19.38
CA LYS A 231 -16.26 8.26 -18.42
C LYS A 231 -17.40 7.72 -17.57
N SER A 232 -18.41 7.11 -18.18
CA SER A 232 -19.56 6.55 -17.47
C SER A 232 -19.15 5.46 -16.48
N TYR A 233 -18.18 4.62 -16.88
CA TYR A 233 -17.57 3.61 -16.02
C TYR A 233 -16.86 4.23 -14.82
N LEU A 234 -16.00 5.23 -15.03
CA LEU A 234 -15.29 5.93 -13.95
C LEU A 234 -16.26 6.61 -12.97
N VAL A 235 -17.30 7.27 -13.50
CA VAL A 235 -18.37 7.87 -12.68
C VAL A 235 -19.07 6.81 -11.83
N GLY A 236 -19.31 5.62 -12.37
CA GLY A 236 -19.85 4.48 -11.62
C GLY A 236 -18.95 4.10 -10.46
N LYS A 237 -17.66 3.87 -10.71
CA LYS A 237 -16.66 3.53 -9.68
C LYS A 237 -16.54 4.58 -8.58
N LEU A 238 -16.54 5.87 -8.94
CA LEU A 238 -16.50 6.97 -7.97
C LEU A 238 -17.74 6.98 -7.07
N ARG A 239 -18.92 6.68 -7.61
CA ARG A 239 -20.15 6.59 -6.80
C ARG A 239 -20.15 5.41 -5.84
N GLU A 240 -19.54 4.28 -6.20
CA GLU A 240 -19.43 3.09 -5.33
C GLU A 240 -18.69 3.41 -4.03
N VAL A 241 -17.71 4.32 -4.08
CA VAL A 241 -16.96 4.78 -2.90
C VAL A 241 -17.58 6.01 -2.23
N GLY A 242 -18.80 6.39 -2.63
CA GLY A 242 -19.54 7.51 -2.04
C GLY A 242 -19.05 8.90 -2.46
N TRP A 243 -18.23 9.01 -3.52
CA TRP A 243 -17.74 10.30 -3.99
C TRP A 243 -18.83 11.06 -4.76
N ASP A 244 -19.23 12.22 -4.24
CA ASP A 244 -20.16 13.12 -4.93
C ASP A 244 -19.41 14.17 -5.75
N MET A 245 -19.36 13.97 -7.07
CA MET A 245 -18.76 14.91 -8.02
C MET A 245 -19.40 16.31 -7.98
N ARG A 246 -20.64 16.45 -7.48
CA ARG A 246 -21.35 17.75 -7.43
C ARG A 246 -20.89 18.64 -6.28
N ALA A 247 -20.31 18.08 -5.23
CA ALA A 247 -19.88 18.85 -4.05
C ALA A 247 -18.68 19.77 -4.32
N MET A 248 -17.86 19.48 -5.35
CA MET A 248 -16.66 20.27 -5.68
C MET A 248 -16.82 21.27 -6.82
N ALA A 249 -17.93 21.21 -7.59
CA ALA A 249 -18.22 22.20 -8.63
C ALA A 249 -18.61 23.59 -8.05
N VAL A 250 -18.77 23.70 -6.72
CA VAL A 250 -19.23 24.90 -6.02
C VAL A 250 -18.06 25.80 -5.54
N THR A 251 -16.80 25.35 -5.65
CA THR A 251 -15.63 26.10 -5.14
C THR A 251 -14.73 26.70 -6.22
N ALA A 252 -15.18 26.75 -7.48
CA ALA A 252 -14.53 27.64 -8.46
C ALA A 252 -14.84 29.09 -8.05
N PRO A 253 -13.84 29.94 -7.76
CA PRO A 253 -14.11 31.35 -7.46
C PRO A 253 -14.73 31.97 -8.70
N THR A 254 -15.94 32.51 -8.55
CA THR A 254 -16.53 33.40 -9.53
C THR A 254 -15.61 34.61 -9.64
N GLU A 255 -14.78 34.68 -10.68
CA GLU A 255 -14.09 35.91 -11.03
C GLU A 255 -15.15 36.96 -11.36
N GLN A 256 -15.23 37.99 -10.51
CA GLN A 256 -15.86 39.28 -10.77
C GLN A 256 -14.78 40.36 -10.64
#